data_AF-A0A8J3F479-F1
#
_entry.id   AF-A0A8J3F479-F1
#
_cell.length_a   1.000
_cell.length_b   1.000
_cell.length_c   1.000
_cell.angle_alpha   90.00
_cell.angle_beta   90.00
_cell.angle_gamma   90.00
#
_symmetry.space_group_name_H-M   'P 1'
#
loop_
_entity.id
_entity.type
_entity.pdbx_description
1 polymer ?
#
loop_
_entity_poly.entity_id
_entity_poly.type
_entity_poly.pdbx_seq_one_letter_code
_entity_poly.pdbx_strand_id
1 'polypeptide(L)'
;MSADERDWYRERAAKTMRDHYYDPKVFRGSREVRSEQPRITFLQFIIANSLPYALLIVAGTVWQIAHGATPHDALLMATQWLKGFVLSHPALCLLMVAGAAFYMTKPRLAGMVYTWLGIGFLCFVAFDYFGNKRVSTAAPRASEQPRVATMSVPKNQRGHYETPGSINGQPVTFIVDTGAGLTSVPGSLAKPLGITSCEPRQFSTAAGEVFGCVATVAEVVFGSFRAHNVQVAVMPTMNGPALLGMNILGMVQIEQRGSALLFSTTHFREDD
;
A
#
# COMPACT_ATOMS: atom_id res chain seq x y z
N MET A 1 3.71 -33.73 -24.14
CA MET A 1 4.82 -32.81 -24.45
C MET A 1 6.10 -33.62 -24.36
N SER A 2 6.75 -33.86 -25.49
CA SER A 2 7.99 -34.65 -25.55
C SER A 2 9.15 -33.86 -24.92
N ALA A 3 10.26 -34.54 -24.60
CA ALA A 3 11.45 -33.86 -24.08
C ALA A 3 11.98 -32.81 -25.08
N ASP A 4 11.92 -33.11 -26.37
CA ASP A 4 12.36 -32.23 -27.46
C ASP A 4 11.56 -30.92 -27.56
N GLU A 5 10.24 -30.95 -27.30
CA GLU A 5 9.43 -29.73 -27.28
C GLU A 5 9.86 -28.79 -26.15
N ARG A 6 10.24 -29.33 -24.98
CA ARG A 6 10.69 -28.52 -23.84
C ARG A 6 12.01 -27.81 -24.12
N ASP A 7 12.93 -28.50 -24.78
CA ASP A 7 14.24 -27.94 -25.11
C ASP A 7 14.13 -26.89 -26.23
N TRP A 8 13.23 -27.11 -27.20
CA TRP A 8 12.90 -26.12 -28.23
C TRP A 8 12.39 -24.80 -27.66
N TYR A 9 11.50 -24.83 -26.67
CA TYR A 9 11.01 -23.62 -25.99
C TYR A 9 12.08 -22.91 -25.17
N ARG A 10 12.95 -23.67 -24.48
CA ARG A 10 14.06 -23.11 -23.67
C ARG A 10 15.06 -22.36 -24.53
N GLU A 11 15.50 -22.96 -25.64
CA GLU A 11 16.52 -22.36 -26.50
C GLU A 11 16.02 -21.08 -27.18
N ARG A 12 14.76 -21.07 -27.61
CA ARG A 12 14.17 -19.89 -28.27
C ARG A 12 13.98 -18.74 -27.28
N ALA A 13 13.48 -19.02 -26.08
CA ALA A 13 13.33 -18.03 -25.02
C ALA A 13 14.68 -17.44 -24.58
N ALA A 14 15.72 -18.29 -24.44
CA ALA A 14 17.06 -17.85 -24.08
C ALA A 14 17.76 -17.02 -25.16
N LYS A 15 17.46 -17.26 -26.45
CA LYS A 15 18.02 -16.47 -27.55
C LYS A 15 17.38 -15.07 -27.62
N THR A 16 16.05 -14.99 -27.52
CA THR A 16 15.33 -13.70 -27.52
C THR A 16 15.69 -12.82 -26.32
N MET A 17 16.02 -13.42 -25.17
CA MET A 17 16.43 -12.68 -23.96
C MET A 17 17.82 -12.03 -24.04
N ARG A 18 18.78 -12.65 -24.74
CA ARG A 18 20.16 -12.12 -24.82
C ARG A 18 20.29 -10.87 -25.70
N ASP A 19 19.49 -10.79 -26.75
CA ASP A 19 19.69 -9.79 -27.80
C ASP A 19 18.99 -8.44 -27.52
N HIS A 20 18.15 -8.32 -26.47
CA HIS A 20 17.32 -7.12 -26.25
C HIS A 20 17.53 -6.40 -24.90
N TYR A 21 18.21 -6.98 -23.91
CA TYR A 21 18.16 -6.43 -22.53
C TYR A 21 19.51 -6.24 -21.81
N TYR A 22 20.66 -6.40 -22.47
CA TYR A 22 21.97 -6.23 -21.80
C TYR A 22 22.89 -5.24 -22.54
N ASP A 23 22.87 -3.96 -22.14
CA ASP A 23 23.90 -2.97 -22.49
C ASP A 23 24.87 -2.76 -21.30
N PRO A 24 26.10 -3.30 -21.37
CA PRO A 24 27.09 -3.21 -20.30
C PRO A 24 27.76 -1.82 -20.17
N LYS A 25 27.38 -0.79 -20.94
CA LYS A 25 28.00 0.54 -20.88
C LYS A 25 27.39 1.52 -19.87
N VAL A 26 26.26 1.20 -19.24
CA VAL A 26 25.51 2.15 -18.40
C VAL A 26 26.03 2.23 -16.95
N PHE A 27 26.85 1.29 -16.47
CA PHE A 27 27.33 1.27 -15.08
C PHE A 27 28.84 1.48 -14.93
N ARG A 28 29.32 2.69 -15.26
CA ARG A 28 30.65 3.14 -14.83
C ARG A 28 30.59 4.49 -14.10
N GLY A 29 30.61 4.40 -12.77
CA GLY A 29 31.36 5.31 -11.89
C GLY A 29 30.80 6.71 -11.65
N SER A 30 30.13 6.90 -10.51
CA SER A 30 30.04 8.21 -9.85
C SER A 30 30.92 8.21 -8.60
N ARG A 31 32.04 8.94 -8.67
CA ARG A 31 32.90 9.29 -7.53
C ARG A 31 32.10 10.12 -6.53
N GLU A 32 32.18 9.75 -5.26
CA GLU A 32 31.53 10.47 -4.17
C GLU A 32 32.21 11.83 -3.96
N VAL A 33 31.56 12.92 -4.39
CA VAL A 33 31.98 14.29 -4.11
C VAL A 33 31.43 14.66 -2.74
N ARG A 34 32.31 14.78 -1.74
CA ARG A 34 31.95 15.24 -0.39
C ARG A 34 31.59 16.73 -0.45
N SER A 35 30.30 17.04 -0.41
CA SER A 35 29.79 18.42 -0.33
C SER A 35 30.04 19.00 1.07
N GLU A 36 30.87 20.04 1.18
CA GLU A 36 30.87 20.89 2.37
C GLU A 36 29.55 21.65 2.44
N GLN A 37 28.75 21.42 3.49
CA GLN A 37 27.47 22.10 3.66
C GLN A 37 27.66 23.52 4.21
N PRO A 38 26.92 24.53 3.69
CA PRO A 38 26.99 25.89 4.18
C PRO A 38 26.39 26.01 5.59
N ARG A 39 27.08 26.73 6.49
CA ARG A 39 26.59 27.04 7.84
C ARG A 39 25.39 27.99 7.74
N ILE A 40 24.18 27.48 8.01
CA ILE A 40 22.96 28.29 8.13
C ILE A 40 23.07 29.16 9.39
N THR A 41 22.91 30.48 9.23
CA THR A 41 22.92 31.42 10.37
C THR A 41 21.60 31.41 11.13
N PHE A 42 21.61 31.79 12.41
CA PHE A 42 20.41 31.81 13.28
C PHE A 42 19.24 32.58 12.66
N LEU A 43 19.53 33.70 12.01
CA LEU A 43 18.54 34.51 11.31
C LEU A 43 17.91 33.76 10.13
N GLN A 44 18.70 33.02 9.35
CA GLN A 44 18.20 32.21 8.23
C GLN A 44 17.33 31.05 8.70
N PHE A 45 17.63 30.43 9.86
CA PHE A 45 16.82 29.37 10.43
C PHE A 45 15.45 29.86 10.91
N ILE A 46 15.40 31.02 11.57
CA ILE A 46 14.14 31.64 12.00
C ILE A 46 13.30 32.01 10.78
N ILE A 47 13.90 32.68 9.79
CA ILE A 47 13.21 33.06 8.55
C ILE A 47 12.65 31.80 7.85
N ALA A 48 13.46 30.77 7.62
CA ALA A 48 13.04 29.55 6.94
C ALA A 48 11.86 28.83 7.63
N ASN A 49 11.83 28.81 8.96
CA ASN A 49 10.77 28.13 9.71
C ASN A 49 9.54 29.00 9.98
N SER A 50 9.65 30.33 9.91
CA SER A 50 8.51 31.25 10.15
C SER A 50 7.74 31.60 8.88
N LEU A 51 8.39 31.54 7.71
CA LEU A 51 7.80 31.84 6.40
C LEU A 51 6.53 31.02 6.06
N PRO A 52 6.47 29.69 6.30
CA PRO A 52 5.29 28.90 5.98
C PRO A 52 4.05 29.36 6.76
N TYR A 53 4.24 29.75 8.04
CA TYR A 53 3.15 30.23 8.89
C TYR A 53 2.69 31.63 8.49
N ALA A 54 3.62 32.52 8.13
CA ALA A 54 3.27 33.84 7.62
C ALA A 54 2.44 33.75 6.33
N LEU A 55 2.80 32.84 5.42
CA LEU A 55 2.06 32.59 4.19
C LEU A 55 0.65 32.03 4.45
N LEU A 56 0.51 31.09 5.39
CA LEU A 56 -0.80 30.56 5.77
C LEU A 56 -1.72 31.63 6.38
N ILE A 57 -1.17 32.52 7.21
CA ILE A 57 -1.93 33.63 7.80
C ILE A 57 -2.40 34.59 6.70
N VAL A 58 -1.52 34.96 5.78
CA VAL A 58 -1.86 35.84 4.65
C VAL A 58 -2.86 35.18 3.70
N ALA A 59 -2.71 33.89 3.40
CA ALA A 59 -3.66 33.17 2.57
C ALA A 59 -5.05 33.07 3.23
N GLY A 60 -5.09 32.84 4.54
CA GLY A 60 -6.34 32.82 5.32
C GLY A 60 -7.05 34.16 5.33
N THR A 61 -6.32 35.26 5.55
CA THR A 61 -6.91 36.61 5.55
C THR A 61 -7.40 37.02 4.16
N VAL A 62 -6.63 36.72 3.11
CA VAL A 62 -7.05 36.98 1.72
C VAL A 62 -8.29 36.17 1.35
N TRP A 63 -8.34 34.89 1.74
CA TRP A 63 -9.52 34.04 1.51
C TRP A 63 -10.77 34.59 2.22
N GLN A 64 -10.65 35.05 3.46
CA GLN A 64 -11.76 35.65 4.20
C GLN A 64 -12.28 36.94 3.55
N ILE A 65 -11.37 37.83 3.12
CA ILE A 65 -11.74 39.08 2.44
C ILE A 65 -12.43 38.76 1.10
N ALA A 66 -11.92 37.77 0.36
CA ALA A 66 -12.55 37.31 -0.88
C ALA A 66 -13.96 36.74 -0.68
N HIS A 67 -14.30 36.30 0.53
CA HIS A 67 -15.62 35.78 0.91
C HIS A 67 -16.47 36.79 1.72
N GLY A 68 -16.15 38.09 1.62
CA GLY A 68 -16.99 39.17 2.13
C GLY A 68 -16.68 39.65 3.55
N ALA A 69 -15.60 39.17 4.18
CA ALA A 69 -15.15 39.73 5.44
C ALA A 69 -14.51 41.12 5.24
N THR A 70 -14.76 42.07 6.15
CA THR A 70 -14.04 43.34 6.11
C THR A 70 -12.57 43.14 6.51
N PRO A 71 -11.63 43.96 6.01
CA PRO A 71 -10.22 43.83 6.37
C PRO A 71 -9.96 43.92 7.88
N HIS A 72 -10.76 44.71 8.59
CA HIS A 72 -10.69 44.85 10.04
C HIS A 72 -11.11 43.56 10.76
N ASP A 73 -12.20 42.91 10.30
CA ASP A 73 -12.69 41.66 10.89
C ASP A 73 -11.74 40.48 10.62
N ALA A 74 -11.18 40.41 9.41
CA ALA A 74 -10.16 39.41 9.07
C ALA A 74 -8.91 39.55 9.95
N LEU A 75 -8.49 40.78 10.25
CA LEU A 75 -7.35 41.04 11.14
C LEU A 75 -7.67 40.61 12.59
N LEU A 76 -8.86 40.95 13.09
CA LEU A 76 -9.29 40.54 14.43
C LEU A 76 -9.37 39.01 14.55
N MET A 77 -9.91 38.33 13.55
CA MET A 77 -9.98 36.86 13.54
C MET A 77 -8.59 36.22 13.48
N ALA A 78 -7.66 36.74 12.68
CA ALA A 78 -6.28 36.25 12.63
C ALA A 78 -5.57 36.41 13.98
N THR A 79 -5.76 37.55 14.66
CA THR A 79 -5.17 37.77 16.00
C THR A 79 -5.83 36.90 17.08
N GLN A 80 -7.13 36.62 16.98
CA GLN A 80 -7.82 35.69 17.87
C GLN A 80 -7.38 34.24 17.65
N TRP A 81 -7.16 33.84 16.39
CA TRP A 81 -6.57 32.53 16.05
C TRP A 81 -5.16 32.38 16.62
N LEU A 82 -4.31 33.40 16.47
CA LEU A 82 -2.97 33.42 17.06
C LEU A 82 -3.02 33.30 18.59
N LYS A 83 -3.89 34.05 19.25
CA LYS A 83 -4.09 33.96 20.71
C LYS A 83 -4.59 32.57 21.12
N GLY A 84 -5.58 32.03 20.42
CA GLY A 84 -6.16 30.71 20.69
C GLY A 84 -5.16 29.59 20.50
N PHE A 85 -4.30 29.67 19.49
CA PHE A 85 -3.25 28.70 19.23
C PHE A 85 -2.19 28.70 20.36
N VAL A 86 -1.72 29.88 20.76
CA VAL A 86 -0.73 30.04 21.84
C VAL A 86 -1.31 29.59 23.19
N LEU A 87 -2.59 29.88 23.47
CA LEU A 87 -3.26 29.50 24.71
C LEU A 87 -3.63 28.01 24.78
N SER A 88 -3.92 27.36 23.65
CA SER A 88 -4.29 25.95 23.61
C SER A 88 -3.10 25.00 23.67
N HIS A 89 -1.88 25.48 23.32
CA HIS A 89 -0.69 24.64 23.26
C HIS A 89 0.52 25.23 24.01
N PRO A 90 0.38 25.67 25.29
CA PRO A 90 1.48 26.28 26.05
C PRO A 90 2.67 25.32 26.25
N ALA A 91 2.39 24.01 26.34
CA ALA A 91 3.41 22.97 26.41
C ALA A 91 4.26 22.91 25.13
N LEU A 92 3.65 23.12 23.95
CA LEU A 92 4.34 23.08 22.66
C LEU A 92 5.22 24.33 22.48
N CYS A 93 4.73 25.50 22.91
CA CYS A 93 5.52 26.73 22.96
C CYS A 93 6.71 26.60 23.95
N LEU A 94 6.49 26.06 25.14
CA LEU A 94 7.55 25.80 26.12
C LEU A 94 8.59 24.80 25.59
N LEU A 95 8.14 23.73 24.92
CA LEU A 95 9.04 22.75 24.28
C LEU A 95 9.86 23.36 23.14
N MET A 96 9.29 24.26 22.35
CA MET A 96 10.06 24.98 21.31
C MET A 96 11.12 25.90 21.92
N VAL A 97 10.78 26.65 22.97
CA VAL A 97 11.73 27.54 23.66
C VAL A 97 12.82 26.74 24.37
N ALA A 98 12.46 25.65 25.06
CA ALA A 98 13.40 24.73 25.69
C ALA A 98 14.29 24.03 24.66
N GLY A 99 13.72 23.59 23.53
CA GLY A 99 14.46 23.00 22.42
C GLY A 99 15.45 23.97 21.79
N ALA A 100 15.06 25.23 21.58
CA ALA A 100 15.96 26.28 21.07
C ALA A 100 17.08 26.61 22.06
N ALA A 101 16.78 26.72 23.36
CA ALA A 101 17.78 26.98 24.41
C ALA A 101 18.75 25.80 24.59
N PHE A 102 18.27 24.56 24.47
CA PHE A 102 19.09 23.36 24.53
C PHE A 102 19.98 23.20 23.28
N TYR A 103 19.44 23.53 22.10
CA TYR A 103 20.18 23.54 20.84
C TYR A 103 21.35 24.54 20.85
N MET A 104 21.18 25.69 21.53
CA MET A 104 22.23 26.71 21.66
C MET A 104 23.34 26.31 22.65
N THR A 105 23.10 25.39 23.58
CA THR A 105 24.02 25.19 24.72
C THR A 105 25.08 24.11 24.51
N LYS A 106 24.86 23.05 23.71
CA LYS A 106 25.94 22.12 23.29
C LYS A 106 25.65 21.43 21.94
N PRO A 107 26.39 21.76 20.87
CA PRO A 107 26.23 21.06 19.60
C PRO A 107 27.18 19.86 19.55
N ARG A 108 26.62 18.73 19.15
CA ARG A 108 27.21 17.60 18.41
C ARG A 108 26.64 16.28 18.98
N LEU A 109 25.76 15.66 18.20
CA LEU A 109 25.07 14.36 18.43
C LEU A 109 23.89 14.34 19.40
N ALA A 110 24.04 14.76 20.67
CA ALA A 110 22.96 14.59 21.65
C ALA A 110 21.68 15.35 21.26
N GLY A 111 21.81 16.63 20.86
CA GLY A 111 20.68 17.43 20.41
C GLY A 111 19.96 16.85 19.18
N MET A 112 20.69 16.20 18.27
CA MET A 112 20.09 15.57 17.09
C MET A 112 19.25 14.35 17.49
N VAL A 113 19.76 13.53 18.42
CA VAL A 113 19.03 12.39 18.97
C VAL A 113 17.76 12.85 19.69
N TYR A 114 17.84 13.88 20.53
CA TYR A 114 16.65 14.41 21.22
C TYR A 114 15.62 15.01 20.25
N THR A 115 16.05 15.70 19.19
CA THR A 115 15.13 16.21 18.16
C THR A 115 14.43 15.07 17.42
N TRP A 116 15.15 14.03 17.02
CA TRP A 116 14.54 12.87 16.35
C TRP A 116 13.62 12.06 17.28
N LEU A 117 13.98 11.93 18.56
CA LEU A 117 13.09 11.33 19.57
C LEU A 117 11.82 12.16 19.78
N GLY A 118 11.94 13.49 19.82
CA GLY A 118 10.80 14.40 19.91
C GLY A 118 9.86 14.31 18.71
N ILE A 119 10.41 14.31 17.48
CA ILE A 119 9.64 14.12 16.24
C ILE A 119 8.98 12.73 16.23
N GLY A 120 9.73 11.68 16.59
CA GLY A 120 9.20 10.32 16.67
C GLY A 120 8.05 10.20 17.67
N PHE A 121 8.19 10.80 18.86
CA PHE A 121 7.14 10.84 19.87
C PHE A 121 5.91 11.63 19.39
N LEU A 122 6.11 12.77 18.74
CA LEU A 122 5.01 13.57 18.16
C LEU A 122 4.26 12.78 17.07
N CYS A 123 4.99 12.11 16.18
CA CYS A 123 4.41 11.24 15.17
C CYS A 123 3.68 10.05 15.78
N PHE A 124 4.18 9.46 16.86
CA PHE A 124 3.51 8.37 17.58
C PHE A 124 2.20 8.86 18.22
N VAL A 125 2.22 10.01 18.91
CA VAL A 125 1.01 10.61 19.49
C VAL A 125 0.01 11.00 18.39
N ALA A 126 0.48 11.55 17.27
CA ALA A 126 -0.38 11.83 16.12
C ALA A 126 -0.95 10.54 15.53
N PHE A 127 -0.16 9.48 15.39
CA PHE A 127 -0.63 8.19 14.91
C PHE A 127 -1.65 7.56 15.86
N ASP A 128 -1.48 7.66 17.18
CA ASP A 128 -2.47 7.18 18.14
C ASP A 128 -3.75 8.05 18.12
N TYR A 129 -3.59 9.38 18.13
CA TYR A 129 -4.69 10.34 18.13
C TYR A 129 -5.53 10.33 16.84
N PHE A 130 -4.88 10.17 15.67
CA PHE A 130 -5.55 10.09 14.37
C PHE A 130 -5.87 8.65 13.95
N GLY A 131 -5.05 7.67 14.36
CA GLY A 131 -5.22 6.25 14.02
C GLY A 131 -6.34 5.58 14.81
N ASN A 132 -6.63 6.03 16.04
CA ASN A 132 -7.78 5.55 16.81
C ASN A 132 -9.11 6.26 16.47
N LYS A 133 -9.13 7.17 15.49
CA LYS A 133 -10.37 7.74 14.95
C LYS A 133 -10.84 7.05 13.67
N ARG A 134 -10.72 5.72 13.60
CA ARG A 134 -11.44 4.94 12.61
C ARG A 134 -12.80 4.53 13.17
N VAL A 135 -13.82 5.20 12.61
CA VAL A 135 -15.25 4.86 12.62
C VAL A 135 -15.88 4.90 14.01
N SER A 136 -16.30 6.10 14.43
CA SER A 136 -17.46 6.21 15.29
C SER A 136 -18.65 5.61 14.55
N THR A 137 -19.13 4.50 15.10
CA THR A 137 -20.47 3.92 14.98
C THR A 137 -21.55 4.99 14.73
N ALA A 138 -21.88 5.20 13.46
CA ALA A 138 -23.24 5.61 13.13
C ALA A 138 -24.15 4.44 13.51
N ALA A 139 -25.03 4.64 14.49
CA ALA A 139 -26.08 3.68 14.81
C ALA A 139 -26.80 3.30 13.51
N PRO A 140 -27.04 1.99 13.24
CA PRO A 140 -27.72 1.60 12.02
C PRO A 140 -29.13 2.17 12.07
N ARG A 141 -29.45 3.08 11.14
CA ARG A 141 -30.86 3.34 10.81
C ARG A 141 -31.43 2.01 10.35
N ALA A 142 -32.43 1.53 11.06
CA ALA A 142 -33.12 0.29 10.77
C ALA A 142 -33.90 0.44 9.44
N SER A 143 -33.22 0.16 8.33
CA SER A 143 -33.82 -0.23 7.05
C SER A 143 -32.67 -0.43 6.06
N GLU A 144 -32.57 -1.66 5.52
CA GLU A 144 -31.56 -2.13 4.57
C GLU A 144 -30.26 -2.67 5.20
N GLN A 145 -30.29 -3.93 5.65
CA GLN A 145 -29.07 -4.70 5.88
C GLN A 145 -28.31 -4.80 4.55
N PRO A 146 -27.07 -4.28 4.42
CA PRO A 146 -26.23 -4.70 3.31
C PRO A 146 -26.12 -6.22 3.42
N ARG A 147 -26.47 -6.97 2.38
CA ARG A 147 -26.20 -8.41 2.34
C ARG A 147 -24.69 -8.60 2.35
N VAL A 148 -24.12 -8.72 3.54
CA VAL A 148 -22.71 -9.07 3.71
C VAL A 148 -22.60 -10.55 3.36
N ALA A 149 -22.11 -10.84 2.16
CA ALA A 149 -21.75 -12.21 1.82
C ALA A 149 -20.56 -12.61 2.69
N THR A 150 -20.76 -13.56 3.60
CA THR A 150 -19.72 -14.08 4.50
C THR A 150 -19.40 -15.51 4.15
N MET A 151 -18.14 -15.79 3.86
CA MET A 151 -17.63 -17.15 3.63
C MET A 151 -16.61 -17.49 4.71
N SER A 152 -16.75 -18.67 5.34
CA SER A 152 -15.74 -19.22 6.25
C SER A 152 -14.97 -20.34 5.57
N VAL A 153 -13.65 -20.23 5.55
CA VAL A 153 -12.74 -21.27 5.05
C VAL A 153 -11.97 -21.85 6.23
N PRO A 154 -12.27 -23.09 6.66
CA PRO A 154 -11.53 -23.74 7.73
C PRO A 154 -10.13 -24.13 7.25
N LYS A 155 -9.16 -24.10 8.17
CA LYS A 155 -7.83 -24.66 7.92
C LYS A 155 -7.93 -26.18 7.77
N ASN A 156 -7.37 -26.73 6.70
CA ASN A 156 -7.32 -28.17 6.50
C ASN A 156 -6.28 -28.84 7.44
N GLN A 157 -6.27 -30.17 7.48
CA GLN A 157 -5.33 -30.95 8.31
C GLN A 157 -3.85 -30.70 7.96
N ARG A 158 -3.57 -30.22 6.73
CA ARG A 158 -2.23 -29.87 6.25
C ARG A 158 -1.82 -28.44 6.58
N GLY A 159 -2.71 -27.66 7.18
CA GLY A 159 -2.46 -26.29 7.58
C GLY A 159 -2.73 -25.23 6.52
N HIS A 160 -3.32 -25.59 5.38
CA HIS A 160 -3.70 -24.67 4.30
C HIS A 160 -5.21 -24.35 4.35
N TYR A 161 -5.57 -23.16 3.89
CA TYR A 161 -6.96 -22.76 3.71
C TYR A 161 -7.36 -23.06 2.26
N GLU A 162 -8.18 -24.09 2.06
CA GLU A 162 -8.60 -24.52 0.73
C GLU A 162 -10.07 -24.14 0.49
N THR A 163 -10.34 -23.57 -0.67
CA THR A 163 -11.69 -23.17 -1.07
C THR A 163 -11.99 -23.66 -2.49
N PRO A 164 -13.19 -24.22 -2.74
CA PRO A 164 -13.63 -24.45 -4.10
C PRO A 164 -13.91 -23.11 -4.81
N GLY A 165 -13.77 -23.13 -6.13
CA GLY A 165 -14.06 -22.00 -7.00
C GLY A 165 -14.10 -22.40 -8.47
N SER A 166 -14.08 -21.41 -9.35
CA SER A 166 -13.99 -21.63 -10.78
C SER A 166 -13.20 -20.54 -11.50
N ILE A 167 -12.54 -20.89 -12.60
CA ILE A 167 -11.93 -19.95 -13.54
C ILE A 167 -12.59 -20.16 -14.89
N ASN A 168 -13.11 -19.09 -15.51
CA ASN A 168 -13.88 -19.17 -16.76
C ASN A 168 -15.00 -20.23 -16.71
N GLY A 169 -15.69 -20.35 -15.57
CA GLY A 169 -16.75 -21.36 -15.33
C GLY A 169 -16.25 -22.80 -15.10
N GLN A 170 -14.95 -23.06 -15.19
CA GLN A 170 -14.37 -24.39 -14.97
C GLN A 170 -13.95 -24.57 -13.51
N PRO A 171 -14.33 -25.68 -12.85
CA PRO A 171 -14.11 -25.86 -11.43
C PRO A 171 -12.63 -26.00 -11.09
N VAL A 172 -12.20 -25.35 -10.02
CA VAL A 172 -10.84 -25.42 -9.50
C VAL A 172 -10.84 -25.32 -7.98
N THR A 173 -9.88 -25.97 -7.33
CA THR A 173 -9.62 -25.79 -5.90
C THR A 173 -8.50 -24.79 -5.74
N PHE A 174 -8.73 -23.78 -4.90
CA PHE A 174 -7.77 -22.77 -4.54
C PHE A 174 -7.21 -23.01 -3.14
N ILE A 175 -5.91 -22.78 -2.97
CA ILE A 175 -5.31 -22.48 -1.67
C ILE A 175 -5.26 -20.97 -1.52
N VAL A 176 -5.75 -20.44 -0.39
CA VAL A 176 -5.63 -19.02 -0.05
C VAL A 176 -4.17 -18.70 0.27
N ASP A 177 -3.56 -17.82 -0.51
CA ASP A 177 -2.16 -17.40 -0.35
C ASP A 177 -2.05 -15.86 -0.30
N THR A 178 -1.98 -15.32 0.92
CA THR A 178 -1.81 -13.88 1.16
C THR A 178 -0.40 -13.37 0.82
N GLY A 179 0.56 -14.28 0.57
CA GLY A 179 1.93 -13.93 0.18
C GLY A 179 2.10 -13.78 -1.34
N ALA A 180 1.16 -14.31 -2.13
CA ALA A 180 1.19 -14.22 -3.57
C ALA A 180 0.56 -12.91 -4.07
N GLY A 181 1.30 -12.10 -4.84
CA GLY A 181 0.75 -10.90 -5.47
C GLY A 181 -0.30 -11.20 -6.54
N LEU A 182 -0.13 -12.30 -7.28
CA LEU A 182 -1.04 -12.76 -8.34
C LEU A 182 -1.55 -14.17 -8.05
N THR A 183 -2.83 -14.39 -8.35
CA THR A 183 -3.45 -15.71 -8.40
C THR A 183 -2.69 -16.57 -9.40
N SER A 184 -2.24 -17.76 -8.97
CA SER A 184 -1.32 -18.60 -9.72
C SER A 184 -1.94 -19.96 -10.02
N VAL A 185 -1.77 -20.43 -11.25
CA VAL A 185 -2.38 -21.66 -11.77
C VAL A 185 -1.29 -22.56 -12.35
N PRO A 186 -1.32 -23.88 -12.05
CA PRO A 186 -0.43 -24.85 -12.68
C PRO A 186 -0.57 -24.85 -14.20
N GLY A 187 0.55 -25.00 -14.92
CA GLY A 187 0.54 -25.10 -16.38
C GLY A 187 -0.35 -26.23 -16.92
N SER A 188 -0.52 -27.32 -16.16
CA SER A 188 -1.42 -28.44 -16.50
C SER A 188 -2.90 -28.05 -16.49
N LEU A 189 -3.29 -27.05 -15.70
CA LEU A 189 -4.68 -26.57 -15.59
C LEU A 189 -4.98 -25.42 -16.56
N ALA A 190 -3.99 -24.78 -17.18
CA ALA A 190 -4.21 -23.63 -18.05
C ALA A 190 -5.19 -23.92 -19.20
N LYS A 191 -4.94 -24.98 -19.98
CA LYS A 191 -5.80 -25.34 -21.13
C LYS A 191 -7.22 -25.77 -20.70
N PRO A 192 -7.40 -26.66 -19.70
CA PRO A 192 -8.73 -26.97 -19.16
C PRO A 192 -9.53 -25.76 -18.69
N LEU A 193 -8.86 -24.75 -18.12
CA LEU A 193 -9.50 -23.52 -17.63
C LEU A 193 -9.73 -22.47 -18.73
N GLY A 194 -9.58 -22.85 -20.01
CA GLY A 194 -9.80 -21.94 -21.14
C GLY A 194 -8.70 -20.90 -21.36
N ILE A 195 -7.54 -21.05 -20.70
CA ILE A 195 -6.39 -20.16 -20.89
C ILE A 195 -5.61 -20.64 -22.12
N THR A 196 -5.81 -19.95 -23.24
CA THR A 196 -5.20 -20.29 -24.54
C THR A 196 -4.04 -19.37 -24.92
N SER A 197 -3.97 -18.18 -24.34
CA SER A 197 -2.93 -17.18 -24.60
C SER A 197 -2.46 -16.55 -23.30
N CYS A 198 -1.16 -16.28 -23.21
CA CYS A 198 -0.54 -15.62 -22.06
C CYS A 198 0.77 -14.93 -22.46
N GLU A 199 1.15 -13.89 -21.73
CA GLU A 199 2.39 -13.15 -21.95
C GLU A 199 3.51 -13.68 -21.05
N PRO A 200 4.68 -14.07 -21.60
CA PRO A 200 5.80 -14.53 -20.79
C PRO A 200 6.23 -13.51 -19.74
N ARG A 201 6.44 -13.96 -18.51
CA ARG A 201 6.90 -13.12 -17.40
C ARG A 201 7.76 -13.94 -16.43
N GLN A 202 8.76 -13.28 -15.85
CA GLN A 202 9.56 -13.83 -14.77
C GLN A 202 8.92 -13.49 -13.42
N PHE A 203 8.88 -14.46 -12.51
CA PHE A 203 8.27 -14.33 -11.19
C PHE A 203 9.29 -14.66 -10.10
N SER A 204 9.31 -13.83 -9.08
CA SER A 204 10.05 -14.12 -7.85
C SER A 204 9.13 -14.89 -6.90
N THR A 205 9.51 -16.12 -6.55
CA THR A 205 8.76 -16.97 -5.62
C THR A 205 9.63 -17.33 -4.43
N ALA A 206 9.03 -17.91 -3.38
CA ALA A 206 9.79 -18.42 -2.24
C ALA A 206 10.82 -19.49 -2.61
N ALA A 207 10.62 -20.19 -3.74
CA ALA A 207 11.56 -21.18 -4.27
C ALA A 207 12.64 -20.57 -5.20
N GLY A 208 12.62 -19.24 -5.39
CA GLY A 208 13.51 -18.51 -6.30
C GLY A 208 12.79 -17.98 -7.55
N GLU A 209 13.59 -17.52 -8.50
CA GLU A 209 13.12 -16.98 -9.77
C GLU A 209 12.61 -18.10 -10.69
N VAL A 210 11.37 -17.98 -11.16
CA VAL A 210 10.74 -18.94 -12.07
C VAL A 210 10.13 -18.22 -13.28
N PHE A 211 10.19 -18.89 -14.43
CA PHE A 211 9.54 -18.41 -15.65
C PHE A 211 8.13 -18.98 -15.74
N GLY A 212 7.18 -18.11 -16.03
CA GLY A 212 5.83 -18.50 -16.42
C GLY A 212 5.24 -17.47 -17.38
N CYS A 213 3.92 -17.33 -17.36
CA CYS A 213 3.25 -16.31 -18.15
C CYS A 213 2.03 -15.75 -17.41
N VAL A 214 1.58 -14.56 -17.80
CA VAL A 214 0.34 -13.95 -17.28
C VAL A 214 -0.74 -14.02 -18.35
N ALA A 215 -1.89 -14.55 -17.98
CA ALA A 215 -3.10 -14.52 -18.79
C ALA A 215 -4.15 -13.64 -18.13
N THR A 216 -5.03 -13.03 -18.93
CA THR A 216 -6.25 -12.42 -18.40
C THR A 216 -7.40 -13.39 -18.61
N VAL A 217 -8.09 -13.73 -17.52
CA VAL A 217 -9.27 -14.59 -17.55
C VAL A 217 -10.53 -13.74 -17.42
N ALA A 218 -11.61 -14.17 -18.07
CA ALA A 218 -12.87 -13.44 -18.06
C ALA A 218 -13.43 -13.37 -16.63
N GLU A 219 -13.27 -14.45 -15.88
CA GLU A 219 -13.87 -14.58 -14.57
C GLU A 219 -13.13 -15.55 -13.65
N VAL A 220 -13.04 -15.17 -12.38
CA VAL A 220 -12.68 -16.03 -11.26
C VAL A 220 -13.76 -15.95 -10.20
N VAL A 221 -14.25 -17.11 -9.75
CA VAL A 221 -15.23 -17.23 -8.67
C VAL A 221 -14.62 -18.03 -7.53
N PHE A 222 -14.82 -17.59 -6.30
CA PHE A 222 -14.54 -18.37 -5.10
C PHE A 222 -15.64 -18.10 -4.07
N GLY A 223 -16.29 -19.16 -3.58
CA GLY A 223 -17.50 -19.01 -2.77
C GLY A 223 -18.58 -18.17 -3.47
N SER A 224 -19.01 -17.10 -2.83
CA SER A 224 -19.96 -16.11 -3.36
C SER A 224 -19.29 -14.93 -4.07
N PHE A 225 -17.96 -14.89 -4.13
CA PHE A 225 -17.21 -13.76 -4.69
C PHE A 225 -16.88 -14.02 -6.15
N ARG A 226 -17.11 -13.02 -6.99
CA ARG A 226 -16.86 -13.06 -8.43
C ARG A 226 -15.99 -11.87 -8.82
N ALA A 227 -14.90 -12.14 -9.52
CA ALA A 227 -13.99 -11.15 -10.03
C ALA A 227 -13.88 -11.31 -11.55
N HIS A 228 -14.00 -10.21 -12.28
CA HIS A 228 -13.95 -10.18 -13.74
C HIS A 228 -12.62 -9.61 -14.24
N ASN A 229 -12.22 -9.99 -15.46
CA ASN A 229 -11.01 -9.49 -16.13
C ASN A 229 -9.75 -9.60 -15.25
N VAL A 230 -9.56 -10.78 -14.67
CA VAL A 230 -8.53 -11.01 -13.66
C VAL A 230 -7.23 -11.48 -14.31
N GLN A 231 -6.10 -10.92 -13.88
CA GLN A 231 -4.79 -11.44 -14.26
C GLN A 231 -4.45 -12.68 -13.44
N VAL A 232 -4.09 -13.76 -14.11
CA VAL A 232 -3.69 -15.04 -13.51
C VAL A 232 -2.31 -15.44 -14.05
N ALA A 233 -1.42 -15.82 -13.14
CA ALA A 233 -0.10 -16.29 -13.46
C ALA A 233 -0.12 -17.81 -13.74
N VAL A 234 0.21 -18.23 -14.95
CA VAL A 234 0.36 -19.64 -15.31
C VAL A 234 1.80 -20.05 -15.05
N MET A 235 1.98 -20.99 -14.12
CA MET A 235 3.29 -21.48 -13.66
C MET A 235 3.52 -22.91 -14.18
N PRO A 236 4.39 -23.12 -15.19
CA PRO A 236 4.63 -24.45 -15.76
C PRO A 236 5.24 -25.45 -14.78
N THR A 237 6.01 -24.97 -13.81
CA THR A 237 6.71 -25.79 -12.81
C THR A 237 5.92 -25.98 -11.51
N MET A 238 4.75 -25.35 -11.39
CA MET A 238 3.90 -25.45 -10.22
C MET A 238 3.13 -26.78 -10.23
N ASN A 239 3.14 -27.47 -9.09
CA ASN A 239 2.41 -28.71 -8.87
C ASN A 239 1.35 -28.52 -7.79
N GLY A 240 0.19 -29.14 -7.96
CA GLY A 240 -0.90 -29.11 -6.97
C GLY A 240 -2.04 -28.16 -7.36
N PRO A 241 -2.85 -27.69 -6.38
CA PRO A 241 -4.00 -26.81 -6.61
C PRO A 241 -3.57 -25.38 -6.95
N ALA A 242 -4.48 -24.58 -7.50
CA ALA A 242 -4.24 -23.16 -7.80
C ALA A 242 -4.07 -22.35 -6.50
N LEU A 243 -3.34 -21.24 -6.56
CA LEU A 243 -3.19 -20.29 -5.44
C LEU A 243 -4.05 -19.06 -5.69
N LEU A 244 -4.85 -18.69 -4.71
CA LEU A 244 -5.63 -17.46 -4.72
C LEU A 244 -4.79 -16.34 -4.10
N GLY A 245 -4.40 -15.38 -4.93
CA GLY A 245 -3.46 -14.31 -4.56
C GLY A 245 -4.13 -13.00 -4.17
N MET A 246 -3.31 -12.05 -3.74
CA MET A 246 -3.72 -10.72 -3.28
C MET A 246 -4.38 -9.84 -4.34
N ASN A 247 -4.19 -10.14 -5.63
CA ASN A 247 -4.94 -9.46 -6.69
C ASN A 247 -6.45 -9.72 -6.63
N ILE A 248 -6.89 -10.83 -6.03
CA ILE A 248 -8.31 -11.13 -5.80
C ILE A 248 -8.64 -10.96 -4.31
N LEU A 249 -7.79 -11.49 -3.43
CA LEU A 249 -7.99 -11.43 -1.97
C LEU A 249 -8.04 -9.99 -1.44
N GLY A 250 -7.35 -9.04 -2.07
CA GLY A 250 -7.39 -7.63 -1.70
C GLY A 250 -8.74 -6.93 -1.97
N MET A 251 -9.65 -7.57 -2.72
CA MET A 251 -11.00 -7.04 -2.98
C MET A 251 -12.01 -7.38 -1.88
N VAL A 252 -11.63 -8.26 -0.95
CA VAL A 252 -12.50 -8.72 0.15
C VAL A 252 -11.86 -8.38 1.49
N GLN A 253 -12.69 -8.20 2.52
CA GLN A 253 -12.21 -8.11 3.89
C GLN A 253 -11.91 -9.53 4.38
N ILE A 254 -10.73 -9.70 4.98
CA ILE A 254 -10.28 -10.98 5.53
C ILE A 254 -10.10 -10.81 7.03
N GLU A 255 -10.81 -11.62 7.80
CA GLU A 255 -10.68 -11.70 9.25
C GLU A 255 -10.28 -13.12 9.65
N GLN A 256 -9.20 -13.27 10.40
CA GLN A 256 -8.85 -14.57 10.96
C GLN A 256 -9.56 -14.76 12.31
N ARG A 257 -10.41 -15.78 12.40
CA ARG A 257 -11.12 -16.15 13.62
C ARG A 257 -10.75 -17.57 14.04
N GLY A 258 -9.84 -17.68 15.01
CA GLY A 258 -9.30 -18.96 15.45
C GLY A 258 -8.55 -19.68 14.33
N SER A 259 -9.04 -20.85 13.92
CA SER A 259 -8.49 -21.69 12.86
C SER A 259 -9.20 -21.54 11.50
N ALA A 260 -10.01 -20.49 11.32
CA ALA A 260 -10.72 -20.24 10.07
C ALA A 260 -10.44 -18.81 9.56
N LEU A 261 -10.48 -18.65 8.24
CA LEU A 261 -10.51 -17.35 7.58
C LEU A 261 -11.96 -16.99 7.23
N LEU A 262 -12.37 -15.80 7.60
CA LEU A 262 -13.65 -15.21 7.24
C LEU A 262 -13.42 -14.19 6.13
N PHE A 263 -14.16 -14.33 5.04
CA PHE A 263 -14.19 -13.38 3.94
C PHE A 263 -15.51 -12.64 3.96
N SER A 264 -15.48 -11.31 3.90
CA SER A 264 -16.68 -10.46 3.80
C SER A 264 -16.53 -9.38 2.74
N THR A 265 -17.62 -9.08 2.02
CA THR A 265 -17.72 -7.88 1.16
C THR A 265 -19.00 -7.13 1.44
N THR A 266 -18.93 -5.80 1.42
CA THR A 266 -20.08 -4.90 1.51
C THR A 266 -20.71 -4.60 0.15
N HIS A 267 -20.04 -4.98 -0.95
CA HIS A 267 -20.53 -4.81 -2.32
C HIS A 267 -20.85 -6.17 -2.93
N PHE A 268 -21.89 -6.83 -2.43
CA PHE A 268 -22.50 -7.94 -3.14
C PHE A 268 -23.52 -7.36 -4.14
N ARG A 269 -23.10 -7.21 -5.40
CA ARG A 269 -24.00 -6.86 -6.50
C ARG A 269 -24.43 -8.17 -7.16
N GLU A 270 -25.62 -8.63 -6.77
CA GLU A 270 -26.31 -9.75 -7.40
C GLU A 270 -27.04 -9.17 -8.61
N ASP A 271 -26.32 -9.05 -9.72
CA ASP A 271 -26.91 -8.66 -10.99
C ASP A 271 -26.87 -9.86 -11.96
N ASP A 272 -28.10 -10.32 -12.22
CA ASP A 272 -28.66 -11.15 -13.30
C ASP A 272 -28.26 -12.62 -13.46
#